data_AF-A0A7C8MLS5-F1
#
_entry.id   AF-A0A7C8MLS5-F1
#
_cell.length_a   1.000
_cell.length_b   1.000
_cell.length_c   1.000
_cell.angle_alpha   90.00
_cell.angle_beta   90.00
_cell.angle_gamma   90.00
#
_symmetry.space_group_name_H-M   'P 1'
#
loop_
_entity.id
_entity.type
_entity.pdbx_description
1 polymer ?
#
loop_
_entity_poly.entity_id
_entity_poly.type
_entity_poly.pdbx_seq_one_letter_code
_entity_poly.pdbx_strand_id
1 'polypeptide(L)'
;MLWIKGIPGSGKSVVAAHLVEELTRSNLGAPVLYFFFRHIIDANHEPAALLRDWTDQILQYSAPLQEKFKNLIYNERTITRISMEDWWDNLRHAFDGLPGKVFCVADALDEMD
;
A
#
# COMPACT_ATOMS: atom_id res chain seq x y z
N MET A 1 -8.07 -10.02 -9.09
CA MET A 1 -6.73 -10.37 -8.57
C MET A 1 -5.94 -11.02 -9.70
N LEU A 2 -4.75 -10.50 -10.02
CA LEU A 2 -3.80 -11.12 -10.96
C LEU A 2 -2.61 -11.61 -10.13
N TRP A 3 -2.22 -12.87 -10.28
CA TRP A 3 -1.13 -13.47 -9.52
C TRP A 3 -0.05 -14.00 -10.47
N ILE A 4 1.16 -13.45 -10.38
CA ILE A 4 2.28 -13.77 -11.26
C ILE A 4 3.24 -14.72 -10.50
N LYS A 5 3.40 -15.95 -10.99
CA LYS A 5 4.37 -16.92 -10.46
C LYS A 5 5.50 -17.13 -11.45
N GLY A 6 6.68 -17.43 -10.92
CA GLY A 6 7.86 -17.70 -11.72
C GLY A 6 9.06 -17.97 -10.84
N ILE A 7 10.04 -18.70 -11.39
CA ILE A 7 11.29 -19.02 -10.69
C ILE A 7 12.06 -17.74 -10.30
N PRO A 8 12.93 -17.78 -9.27
CA PRO A 8 13.87 -16.70 -9.01
C PRO A 8 14.64 -16.30 -10.27
N GLY A 9 14.83 -14.99 -10.49
CA GLY A 9 15.51 -14.48 -11.70
C GLY A 9 14.67 -14.43 -12.99
N SER A 10 13.41 -14.87 -12.99
CA SER A 10 12.52 -14.82 -14.18
C SER A 10 12.01 -13.41 -14.55
N GLY A 11 12.38 -12.37 -13.80
CA GLY A 11 11.99 -10.98 -14.09
C GLY A 11 10.63 -10.54 -13.52
N LYS A 12 10.04 -11.26 -12.56
CA LYS A 12 8.75 -10.91 -11.93
C LYS A 12 8.71 -9.47 -11.41
N SER A 13 9.71 -9.06 -10.65
CA SER A 13 9.81 -7.70 -10.10
C SER A 13 9.94 -6.64 -11.19
N VAL A 14 10.61 -6.96 -12.30
CA VAL A 14 10.70 -6.08 -13.48
C VAL A 14 9.33 -5.91 -14.13
N VAL A 15 8.57 -7.00 -14.28
CA VAL A 15 7.20 -6.97 -14.79
C VAL A 15 6.28 -6.19 -13.84
N ALA A 16 6.39 -6.39 -12.53
CA ALA A 16 5.63 -5.66 -11.53
C ALA A 16 5.90 -4.15 -11.60
N ALA A 17 7.16 -3.74 -11.68
CA ALA A 17 7.54 -2.33 -11.86
C ALA A 17 6.99 -1.74 -13.17
N HIS A 18 7.08 -2.48 -14.27
CA HIS A 18 6.50 -2.05 -15.55
C HIS A 18 4.98 -1.91 -15.47
N LEU A 19 4.29 -2.83 -14.77
CA LEU A 19 2.84 -2.73 -14.55
C LEU A 19 2.47 -1.48 -13.74
N VAL A 20 3.21 -1.14 -12.69
CA VAL A 20 3.00 0.10 -11.92
C VAL A 20 3.11 1.32 -12.83
N GLU A 21 4.14 1.36 -13.68
CA GLU A 21 4.34 2.46 -14.63
C GLU A 21 3.20 2.58 -15.64
N GLU A 22 2.83 1.48 -16.31
CA GLU A 22 1.77 1.48 -17.32
C GLU A 22 0.39 1.79 -16.73
N LEU A 23 0.09 1.27 -15.54
CA LEU A 23 -1.16 1.57 -14.83
C LEU A 23 -1.24 3.05 -14.46
N THR A 24 -0.14 3.62 -13.97
CA THR A 24 -0.06 5.05 -13.62
C THR A 24 -0.26 5.92 -14.86
N ARG A 25 0.39 5.57 -15.97
CA ARG A 25 0.31 6.33 -17.23
C ARG A 25 -1.09 6.25 -17.87
N SER A 26 -1.70 5.07 -17.83
CA SER A 26 -2.96 4.80 -18.54
C SER A 26 -4.21 5.20 -17.75
N ASN A 27 -4.09 5.43 -16.44
CA ASN A 27 -5.21 5.71 -15.54
C ASN A 27 -4.97 6.99 -14.73
N LEU A 28 -4.80 8.12 -15.41
CA LEU A 28 -4.59 9.42 -14.76
C LEU A 28 -5.67 9.71 -13.71
N GLY A 29 -5.24 9.94 -12.47
CA GLY A 29 -6.11 10.22 -11.34
C GLY A 29 -6.58 8.99 -10.55
N ALA A 30 -6.35 7.76 -11.04
CA ALA A 30 -6.55 6.55 -10.26
C ALA A 30 -5.29 6.26 -9.40
N PRO A 31 -5.43 6.01 -8.09
CA PRO A 31 -4.27 5.64 -7.28
C PRO A 31 -3.69 4.29 -7.70
N VAL A 32 -2.36 4.25 -7.86
CA VAL A 32 -1.58 3.03 -8.09
C VAL A 32 -0.64 2.85 -6.90
N LEU A 33 -1.03 1.95 -6.00
CA LEU A 33 -0.27 1.60 -4.81
C LEU A 33 0.68 0.46 -5.13
N TYR A 34 1.90 0.55 -4.65
CA TYR A 34 2.88 -0.52 -4.85
C TYR A 34 3.69 -0.82 -3.60
N PHE A 35 4.02 -2.09 -3.38
CA PHE A 35 4.93 -2.51 -2.32
C PHE A 35 5.87 -3.59 -2.86
N PHE A 36 7.17 -3.38 -2.71
CA PHE A 36 8.19 -4.35 -3.13
C PHE A 36 8.88 -4.89 -1.89
N PHE A 37 8.64 -6.16 -1.56
CA PHE A 37 9.32 -6.81 -0.44
C PHE A 37 10.84 -6.80 -0.68
N ARG A 38 11.58 -6.55 0.39
CA ARG A 38 13.05 -6.56 0.39
C ARG A 38 13.52 -7.32 1.62
N HIS A 39 13.99 -8.55 1.41
CA HIS A 39 14.53 -9.44 2.44
C HIS A 39 15.61 -8.84 3.36
N ILE A 40 16.33 -7.80 2.91
CA ILE A 40 17.43 -7.19 3.67
C ILE A 40 16.96 -6.14 4.69
N ILE A 41 15.67 -5.83 4.76
CA ILE A 41 15.10 -4.83 5.68
C ILE A 41 14.12 -5.55 6.61
N ASP A 42 14.59 -5.95 7.79
CA ASP A 42 13.79 -6.68 8.79
C ASP A 42 12.47 -5.96 9.15
N ALA A 43 12.46 -4.63 9.10
CA ALA A 43 11.26 -3.82 9.36
C ALA A 43 10.15 -3.95 8.29
N ASN A 44 10.44 -4.61 7.15
CA ASN A 44 9.51 -4.83 6.06
C ASN A 44 8.89 -6.25 6.05
N HIS A 45 9.25 -7.16 6.96
CA HIS A 45 8.65 -8.50 7.00
C HIS A 45 7.25 -8.53 7.64
N GLU A 46 6.90 -7.52 8.43
CA GLU A 46 5.57 -7.46 9.05
C GLU A 46 4.49 -7.03 8.05
N PRO A 47 3.33 -7.70 7.99
CA PRO A 47 2.19 -7.24 7.15
C PRO A 47 1.74 -5.80 7.43
N ALA A 48 2.01 -5.31 8.63
CA ALA A 48 1.77 -3.92 9.00
C ALA A 48 2.60 -2.93 8.17
N ALA A 49 3.79 -3.31 7.67
CA ALA A 49 4.61 -2.46 6.81
C ALA A 49 3.91 -2.17 5.48
N LEU A 50 3.37 -3.21 4.83
CA LEU A 50 2.58 -3.06 3.60
C LEU A 50 1.36 -2.16 3.84
N LEU A 51 0.62 -2.39 4.92
CA LEU A 51 -0.56 -1.57 5.23
C LEU A 51 -0.21 -0.11 5.47
N ARG A 52 0.86 0.17 6.24
CA ARG A 52 1.34 1.53 6.49
C ARG A 52 1.75 2.22 5.19
N ASP A 53 2.53 1.54 4.36
CA ASP A 53 3.04 2.08 3.10
C ASP A 53 1.91 2.38 2.10
N TRP A 54 0.96 1.47 1.94
CA TRP A 54 -0.23 1.71 1.12
C TRP A 54 -1.13 2.81 1.68
N THR A 55 -1.23 2.90 3.01
CA THR A 55 -2.00 3.96 3.67
C THR A 55 -1.35 5.34 3.44
N ASP A 56 -0.03 5.44 3.45
CA ASP A 56 0.71 6.68 3.12
C ASP A 56 0.49 7.08 1.65
N GLN A 57 0.65 6.13 0.73
CA GLN A 57 0.46 6.37 -0.71
C GLN A 57 -0.97 6.81 -1.07
N ILE A 58 -1.99 6.23 -0.43
CA ILE A 58 -3.40 6.59 -0.68
C ILE A 58 -3.80 7.90 0.02
N LEU A 59 -3.03 8.35 1.01
CA LEU A 59 -3.39 9.47 1.87
C LEU A 59 -3.66 10.75 1.06
N GLN A 60 -2.85 11.01 0.03
CA GLN A 60 -3.01 12.18 -0.85
C GLN A 60 -4.36 12.21 -1.59
N TYR A 61 -5.03 11.06 -1.73
CA TYR A 61 -6.31 10.94 -2.43
C TYR A 61 -7.53 10.95 -1.48
N SER A 62 -7.31 10.81 -0.16
CA SER A 62 -8.40 10.71 0.82
C SER A 62 -8.36 11.84 1.84
N ALA A 63 -9.09 12.92 1.57
CA ALA A 63 -9.27 14.03 2.50
C ALA A 63 -9.83 13.59 3.89
N PRO A 64 -10.81 12.67 3.97
CA PRO A 64 -11.29 12.15 5.26
C PRO A 64 -10.19 11.44 6.06
N LEU A 65 -9.34 10.66 5.39
CA LEU A 65 -8.22 9.97 6.06
C LEU A 65 -7.16 10.97 6.54
N GLN A 66 -6.86 12.00 5.75
CA GLN A 66 -5.96 13.08 6.17
C GLN A 66 -6.46 13.80 7.43
N GLU A 67 -7.76 14.11 7.49
CA GLU A 67 -8.36 14.73 8.68
C GLU A 67 -8.27 13.81 9.90
N LYS A 68 -8.59 12.52 9.73
CA LYS A 68 -8.48 11.52 10.79
C LYS A 68 -7.07 11.46 11.37
N PHE A 69 -6.04 11.40 10.54
CA PHE A 69 -4.65 11.36 11.01
C PHE A 69 -4.16 12.67 11.61
N LYS A 70 -4.57 13.82 11.07
CA LYS A 70 -4.32 15.13 11.70
C LYS A 70 -4.89 15.17 13.13
N ASN A 71 -6.11 14.68 13.31
CA ASN A 71 -6.75 14.61 14.62
C ASN A 71 -6.04 13.63 15.58
N LEU A 72 -5.50 12.51 15.09
CA LEU A 72 -4.71 11.60 15.93
C LEU A 72 -3.42 12.26 16.42
N ILE A 73 -2.70 12.94 15.53
CA ILE A 73 -1.47 13.68 15.85
C ILE A 73 -1.76 14.79 16.87
N TYR A 74 -2.82 15.57 16.64
CA TYR A 74 -3.20 16.70 17.50
C TYR A 74 -3.57 16.25 18.92
N ASN A 75 -4.22 15.09 19.07
CA ASN A 75 -4.65 14.57 20.37
C ASN A 75 -3.57 13.75 21.12
N GLU A 76 -2.29 13.92 20.76
CA GLU A 76 -1.14 13.18 21.31
C GLU A 76 -1.28 11.65 21.29
N ARG A 77 -2.20 11.11 20.49
CA ARG A 77 -2.27 9.68 20.24
C ARG A 77 -1.11 9.33 19.33
N THR A 78 -0.12 8.65 19.88
CA THR A 78 1.05 8.23 19.11
C THR A 78 0.61 7.29 17.99
N ILE A 79 0.87 7.66 16.73
CA ILE A 79 0.63 6.83 15.54
C ILE A 79 1.25 5.43 15.69
N THR A 80 2.29 5.31 16.52
CA THR A 80 2.95 4.05 16.89
C THR A 80 2.08 3.07 17.68
N ARG A 81 0.89 3.47 18.16
CA ARG A 81 -0.07 2.61 18.86
C ARG A 81 -1.18 2.05 17.96
N ILE A 82 -1.18 2.40 16.66
CA ILE A 82 -2.18 1.89 15.71
C ILE A 82 -1.91 0.41 15.45
N SER A 83 -2.89 -0.44 15.75
CA SER A 83 -2.81 -1.88 15.52
C SER A 83 -2.86 -2.23 14.03
N MET A 84 -2.52 -3.46 13.65
CA MET A 84 -2.66 -3.92 12.26
C MET A 84 -4.12 -3.85 11.77
N GLU A 85 -5.08 -4.20 12.63
CA GLU A 85 -6.51 -4.12 12.34
C GLU A 85 -6.93 -2.67 12.09
N ASP A 86 -6.46 -1.73 12.92
CA ASP A 86 -6.72 -0.30 12.69
C ASP A 86 -6.12 0.18 11.37
N TRP A 87 -4.90 -0.26 11.01
CA TRP A 87 -4.30 0.09 9.70
C TRP A 87 -5.13 -0.45 8.54
N TRP A 88 -5.60 -1.69 8.64
CA TRP A 88 -6.48 -2.29 7.65
C TRP A 88 -7.79 -1.52 7.49
N ASP A 89 -8.43 -1.16 8.60
CA ASP A 89 -9.69 -0.40 8.60
C ASP A 89 -9.50 1.01 8.03
N ASN A 90 -8.38 1.67 8.35
CA ASN A 90 -8.04 2.96 7.76
C ASN A 90 -7.87 2.88 6.24
N LEU A 91 -7.15 1.86 5.77
CA LEU A 91 -6.94 1.64 4.34
C LEU A 91 -8.27 1.33 3.63
N ARG A 92 -9.10 0.45 4.22
CA ARG A 92 -10.43 0.12 3.67
C ARG A 92 -11.32 1.34 3.59
N HIS A 93 -11.33 2.18 4.63
CA HIS A 93 -12.09 3.41 4.65
C HIS A 93 -11.62 4.40 3.58
N ALA A 94 -10.30 4.49 3.33
CA ALA A 94 -9.77 5.30 2.25
C ALA A 94 -10.25 4.82 0.87
N PHE A 95 -10.28 3.50 0.64
CA PHE A 95 -10.80 2.94 -0.61
C PHE A 95 -12.29 3.18 -0.80
N ASP A 96 -13.10 2.97 0.24
CA ASP A 96 -14.56 3.18 0.20
C ASP A 96 -14.92 4.66 -0.13
N GLY A 97 -14.06 5.61 0.24
CA GLY A 97 -14.25 7.04 -0.02
C GLY A 97 -13.86 7.50 -1.43
N LEU A 98 -13.24 6.65 -2.25
CA LEU A 98 -12.77 7.01 -3.58
C LEU A 98 -13.81 6.65 -4.65
N PRO A 99 -14.11 7.55 -5.60
CA PRO A 99 -15.16 7.32 -6.60
C PRO A 99 -14.75 6.35 -7.74
N GLY A 100 -13.52 5.85 -7.72
CA GLY A 100 -12.89 5.17 -8.85
C GLY A 100 -12.10 3.92 -8.46
N LYS A 101 -11.34 3.40 -9.43
CA LYS A 101 -10.48 2.24 -9.21
C LYS A 101 -9.23 2.64 -8.44
N VAL A 102 -8.79 1.73 -7.57
CA VAL A 102 -7.46 1.72 -6.96
C VAL A 102 -6.75 0.47 -7.46
N PHE A 103 -5.51 0.60 -7.92
CA PHE A 103 -4.68 -0.53 -8.30
C PHE A 103 -3.65 -0.77 -7.21
N CYS A 104 -3.54 -2.02 -6.73
CA CYS A 104 -2.53 -2.40 -5.75
C CYS A 104 -1.60 -3.46 -6.37
N VAL A 105 -0.29 -3.21 -6.31
CA VAL A 105 0.75 -4.11 -6.82
C VAL A 105 1.67 -4.49 -5.67
N ALA A 106 1.72 -5.77 -5.32
CA ALA A 106 2.69 -6.28 -4.36
C ALA A 106 3.65 -7.25 -5.06
N ASP A 107 4.95 -7.02 -4.94
CA ASP A 107 6.00 -7.92 -5.44
C ASP A 107 6.63 -8.69 -4.29
N ALA A 108 6.85 -9.99 -4.49
CA ALA A 108 7.40 -10.90 -3.49
C ALA A 108 6.56 -10.97 -2.19
N LEU A 109 5.23 -10.93 -2.31
CA LEU A 109 4.29 -11.08 -1.18
C LEU A 109 4.46 -12.42 -0.44
N ASP A 110 4.97 -13.44 -1.12
CA ASP A 110 5.28 -14.75 -0.53
C ASP A 110 6.53 -14.75 0.37
N GLU A 111 7.30 -13.66 0.39
CA GLU A 111 8.43 -13.46 1.31
C GLU A 111 8.01 -12.84 2.66
N MET A 112 6.70 -12.65 2.89
CA MET A 112 6.13 -12.18 4.17
C MET A 112 6.01 -13.31 5.19
N ASP A 113 6.29 -12.99 6.46
CA ASP A 113 6.07 -13.87 7.61
C ASP A 113 4.61 -13.82 8.14
#